data_AF-A0A9P3PFJ0-F1
#
_entry.id   AF-A0A9P3PFJ0-F1
#
_cell.length_a   1.000
_cell.length_b   1.000
_cell.length_c   1.000
_cell.angle_alpha   90.00
_cell.angle_beta   90.00
_cell.angle_gamma   90.00
#
_symmetry.space_group_name_H-M   'P 1'
#
loop_
_entity.id
_entity.type
_entity.pdbx_description
1 polymer ?
#
loop_
_entity_poly.entity_id
_entity_poly.type
_entity_poly.pdbx_seq_one_letter_code
_entity_poly.pdbx_strand_id
1 'polypeptide(L)'
;MQYPCVFLKTRTIALGSLSLASLLWAILLSVVLFSQWDVLDVAERSFIVVMLVIHTITIVMLLILLIVIFRPWLDAARIMFLLMAHIGAAGTFAYWYPRFTCLSQDPNQEGVCKLIIAYILIISWLVPILLVIYGAGLGLMVWWHRMSTTQTVVVADEESDIERRLSTPDMKQRTPSTFTFPRHFSSSERFSNVSAGSRYSEPNPSRKSSHSEDGLRVAARLSKPPPVFHF
;
A
#
# COMPACT_ATOMS: atom_id res chain seq x y z
N MET A 1 -7.16 -2.28 10.70
CA MET A 1 -5.71 -2.59 10.65
C MET A 1 -4.95 -1.34 11.07
N GLN A 2 -4.35 -1.35 12.26
CA GLN A 2 -3.47 -0.26 12.69
C GLN A 2 -2.10 -0.50 12.06
N TYR A 3 -1.71 0.35 11.11
CA TYR A 3 -0.37 0.30 10.55
C TYR A 3 0.63 0.91 11.55
N PRO A 4 1.85 0.37 11.64
CA PRO A 4 2.86 0.93 12.52
C PRO A 4 3.18 2.37 12.08
N CYS A 5 3.35 3.28 13.04
CA CYS A 5 3.52 4.72 12.78
C CYS A 5 4.72 5.04 11.85
N VAL A 6 5.74 4.17 11.87
CA VAL A 6 6.90 4.24 10.97
C VAL A 6 6.53 4.09 9.50
N PHE A 7 5.52 3.28 9.16
CA PHE A 7 5.10 3.04 7.78
C PHE A 7 4.52 4.30 7.15
N LEU A 8 3.63 4.99 7.88
CA LEU A 8 3.02 6.22 7.40
C LEU A 8 4.06 7.32 7.21
N LYS A 9 5.04 7.43 8.12
CA LYS A 9 6.15 8.39 7.98
C LYS A 9 6.99 8.10 6.74
N THR A 10 7.45 6.86 6.55
CA THR A 10 8.25 6.49 5.38
C THR A 10 7.49 6.71 4.08
N ARG A 11 6.20 6.36 4.03
CA ARG A 11 5.34 6.60 2.86
C ARG A 11 5.22 8.08 2.54
N THR A 12 4.95 8.92 3.53
CA THR A 12 4.85 10.38 3.34
C THR A 12 6.18 10.98 2.87
N ILE A 13 7.31 10.53 3.42
CA ILE A 13 8.64 10.99 3.02
C ILE A 13 8.94 10.57 1.57
N ALA A 14 8.67 9.31 1.21
CA ALA A 14 8.92 8.80 -0.14
C ALA A 14 8.02 9.43 -1.20
N LEU A 15 6.70 9.52 -0.94
CA LEU A 15 5.77 10.17 -1.86
C LEU A 15 6.05 11.68 -1.97
N GLY A 16 6.41 12.32 -0.85
CA GLY A 16 6.81 13.72 -0.82
C GLY A 16 8.07 13.99 -1.63
N SER A 17 9.13 13.20 -1.45
CA SER A 17 10.36 13.35 -2.23
C SER A 17 10.15 13.09 -3.72
N LEU A 18 9.33 12.08 -4.06
CA LEU A 18 8.99 11.77 -5.45
C LEU A 18 8.16 12.87 -6.11
N SER A 19 7.24 13.49 -5.36
CA SER A 19 6.46 14.64 -5.80
C SER A 19 7.35 15.87 -6.01
N LEU A 20 8.29 16.15 -5.10
CA LEU A 20 9.24 17.26 -5.23
C LEU A 20 10.17 17.07 -6.42
N ALA A 21 10.72 15.87 -6.62
CA ALA A 21 11.55 15.54 -7.76
C ALA A 21 10.77 15.71 -9.08
N SER A 22 9.52 15.23 -9.13
CA SER A 22 8.67 15.37 -10.32
C SER A 22 8.32 16.83 -10.61
N LEU A 23 8.07 17.64 -9.58
CA LEU A 23 7.78 19.06 -9.71
C LEU A 23 9.01 19.84 -10.17
N LEU A 24 10.17 19.60 -9.58
CA LEU A 24 11.44 20.21 -10.01
C LEU A 24 11.71 19.90 -11.48
N TRP A 25 11.48 18.66 -11.89
CA TRP A 25 11.65 18.23 -13.26
C TRP A 25 10.65 18.89 -14.22
N ALA A 26 9.38 18.98 -13.85
CA ALA A 26 8.38 19.69 -14.64
C ALA A 26 8.73 21.18 -14.83
N ILE A 27 9.27 21.83 -13.80
CA ILE A 27 9.78 23.22 -13.90
C ILE A 27 10.95 23.27 -14.89
N LEU A 28 11.94 22.39 -14.77
CA LEU A 28 13.08 22.35 -15.68
C LEU A 28 12.64 22.13 -17.14
N LEU A 29 11.74 21.17 -17.39
CA LEU A 29 11.18 20.94 -18.72
C LEU A 29 10.41 22.16 -19.25
N SER A 30 9.66 22.84 -18.38
CA SER A 30 8.96 24.07 -18.76
C SER A 30 9.94 25.17 -19.16
N VAL A 31 11.00 25.39 -18.38
CA VAL A 31 12.05 26.37 -18.69
C VAL A 31 12.73 26.04 -20.02
N VAL A 32 13.12 24.78 -20.22
CA VAL A 32 13.73 24.33 -21.49
C VAL A 32 12.77 24.57 -22.67
N LEU A 33 11.50 24.22 -22.51
CA LEU A 33 10.47 24.40 -23.54
C LEU A 33 10.31 25.87 -23.92
N PHE A 34 10.31 26.79 -22.94
CA PHE A 34 10.22 28.22 -23.21
C PHE A 34 11.51 28.80 -23.78
N SER A 35 12.67 28.41 -23.28
CA SER A 35 13.97 28.95 -23.72
C SER A 35 14.34 28.52 -25.13
N GLN A 36 13.89 27.35 -25.57
CA GLN A 36 14.25 26.80 -26.88
C GLN A 36 13.05 26.67 -27.82
N TRP A 37 11.93 27.34 -27.52
CA TRP A 37 10.70 27.21 -28.28
C TRP A 37 10.89 27.46 -29.77
N ASP A 38 11.68 28.45 -30.17
CA ASP A 38 11.86 28.82 -31.57
C ASP A 38 12.85 27.91 -32.32
N VAL A 39 13.73 27.21 -31.59
CA VAL A 39 14.81 26.40 -32.16
C VAL A 39 14.41 24.94 -32.32
N LEU A 40 13.54 24.42 -31.44
CA LEU A 40 13.16 23.01 -31.48
C LEU A 40 12.32 22.67 -32.70
N ASP A 41 12.50 21.46 -33.22
CA ASP A 41 11.62 20.90 -34.23
C ASP A 41 10.24 20.55 -33.64
N VAL A 42 9.22 20.49 -34.50
CA VAL A 42 7.84 20.15 -34.11
C VAL A 42 7.77 18.82 -33.35
N ALA A 43 8.56 17.83 -33.78
CA ALA A 43 8.63 16.53 -33.13
C ALA A 43 9.21 16.63 -31.70
N GLU A 44 10.30 17.38 -31.51
CA GLU A 44 10.94 17.61 -30.21
C GLU A 44 10.01 18.35 -29.25
N ARG A 45 9.33 19.40 -29.74
CA ARG A 45 8.33 20.14 -28.94
C ARG A 45 7.23 19.21 -28.45
N SER A 46 6.69 18.38 -29.35
CA SER A 46 5.65 17.42 -28.99
C SER A 46 6.14 16.43 -27.93
N PHE A 47 7.38 15.97 -28.04
CA PHE A 47 7.98 15.04 -27.10
C PHE A 47 8.15 15.65 -25.71
N ILE A 48 8.70 16.86 -25.62
CA ILE A 48 8.85 17.59 -24.34
C ILE A 48 7.49 17.84 -23.71
N VAL A 49 6.48 18.21 -24.49
CA VAL A 49 5.11 18.39 -24.01
C VAL A 49 4.54 17.08 -23.45
N VAL A 50 4.74 15.95 -24.14
CA VAL A 50 4.30 14.63 -23.63
C VAL A 50 5.01 14.28 -22.31
N MET A 51 6.31 14.50 -22.21
CA MET A 51 7.07 14.32 -20.97
C MET A 51 6.49 15.19 -19.85
N LEU A 52 6.26 16.48 -20.13
CA LEU A 52 5.66 17.41 -19.18
C LEU A 52 4.27 16.93 -18.70
N VAL A 53 3.43 16.43 -19.62
CA VAL A 53 2.12 15.84 -19.30
C VAL A 53 2.27 14.62 -18.40
N ILE A 54 3.23 13.73 -18.67
CA ILE A 54 3.49 12.55 -17.83
C ILE A 54 3.91 12.98 -16.42
N HIS A 55 4.81 13.96 -16.30
CA HIS A 55 5.25 14.46 -14.98
C HIS A 55 4.12 15.16 -14.22
N THR A 56 3.29 15.95 -14.88
CA THR A 56 2.13 16.59 -14.23
C THR A 56 1.09 15.57 -13.77
N ILE A 57 0.75 14.58 -14.60
CA ILE A 57 -0.11 13.45 -14.19
C ILE A 57 0.51 12.71 -13.01
N THR A 58 1.82 12.49 -13.02
CA THR A 58 2.54 11.85 -11.92
C THR A 58 2.38 12.64 -10.62
N ILE A 59 2.58 13.96 -10.64
CA ILE A 59 2.41 14.83 -9.46
C ILE A 59 0.98 14.73 -8.92
N VAL A 60 -0.03 14.84 -9.80
CA VAL A 60 -1.44 14.72 -9.41
C VAL A 60 -1.73 13.36 -8.79
N MET A 61 -1.25 12.27 -9.41
CA MET A 61 -1.43 10.92 -8.90
C MET A 61 -0.74 10.70 -7.55
N LEU A 62 0.46 11.25 -7.35
CA LEU A 62 1.19 11.18 -6.09
C LEU A 62 0.48 11.97 -4.98
N LEU A 63 -0.07 13.15 -5.28
CA LEU A 63 -0.90 13.91 -4.34
C LEU A 63 -2.17 13.15 -3.96
N ILE A 64 -2.84 12.52 -4.94
CA ILE A 64 -4.01 11.67 -4.67
C ILE A 64 -3.60 10.48 -3.78
N LEU A 65 -2.45 9.85 -4.05
CA LEU A 65 -1.94 8.74 -3.23
C LEU A 65 -1.58 9.16 -1.81
N LEU A 66 -1.14 10.41 -1.61
CA LEU A 66 -0.85 11.00 -0.31
C LEU A 66 -2.12 11.16 0.53
N ILE A 67 -3.23 11.60 -0.10
CA ILE A 67 -4.49 11.92 0.59
C ILE A 67 -5.37 10.68 0.78
N VAL A 68 -5.39 9.76 -0.19
CA VAL A 68 -6.29 8.59 -0.17
C VAL A 68 -5.79 7.52 0.79
N ILE A 69 -6.73 6.89 1.51
CA ILE A 69 -6.48 5.77 2.42
C ILE A 69 -5.70 4.67 1.69
N PHE A 70 -4.62 4.21 2.31
CA PHE A 70 -3.72 3.21 1.75
C PHE A 70 -4.47 1.91 1.40
N ARG A 71 -4.46 1.55 0.12
CA ARG A 71 -4.88 0.23 -0.38
C ARG A 71 -3.71 -0.39 -1.14
N PRO A 72 -3.07 -1.45 -0.63
CA PRO A 72 -1.80 -1.95 -1.17
C PRO A 72 -1.89 -2.40 -2.63
N TRP A 73 -2.99 -3.07 -3.01
CA TRP A 73 -3.21 -3.52 -4.39
C TRP A 73 -3.33 -2.38 -5.39
N LEU A 74 -4.04 -1.33 -5.00
CA LEU A 74 -4.31 -0.18 -5.86
C LEU A 74 -3.08 0.74 -5.96
N ASP A 75 -2.31 0.84 -4.87
CA ASP A 75 -1.04 1.56 -4.86
C ASP A 75 -0.02 0.86 -5.77
N ALA A 76 0.09 -0.47 -5.68
CA ALA A 76 0.96 -1.26 -6.55
C ALA A 76 0.61 -1.08 -8.04
N ALA A 77 -0.67 -1.16 -8.41
CA ALA A 77 -1.11 -0.96 -9.79
C ALA A 77 -0.78 0.45 -10.30
N ARG A 78 -0.96 1.48 -9.46
CA ARG A 78 -0.65 2.88 -9.81
C ARG A 78 0.85 3.10 -9.98
N ILE A 79 1.67 2.55 -9.07
CA ILE A 79 3.13 2.62 -9.16
C ILE A 79 3.63 1.91 -10.42
N MET A 80 3.09 0.73 -10.74
CA MET A 80 3.44 -0.01 -11.95
C MET A 80 3.05 0.76 -13.22
N PHE A 81 1.88 1.39 -13.24
CA PHE A 81 1.45 2.24 -14.35
C PHE A 81 2.38 3.44 -14.52
N LEU A 82 2.71 4.14 -13.44
CA LEU A 82 3.65 5.26 -13.46
C LEU A 82 5.04 4.81 -13.93
N LEU A 83 5.53 3.67 -13.42
CA LEU A 83 6.80 3.10 -13.82
C LEU A 83 6.84 2.80 -15.32
N MET A 84 5.80 2.16 -15.86
CA MET A 84 5.69 1.88 -17.29
C MET A 84 5.62 3.15 -18.13
N ALA A 85 4.90 4.18 -17.67
CA ALA A 85 4.86 5.46 -18.36
C ALA A 85 6.25 6.13 -18.41
N HIS A 86 6.96 6.17 -17.27
CA HIS A 86 8.30 6.78 -17.19
C HIS A 86 9.36 5.99 -17.95
N ILE A 87 9.37 4.65 -17.85
CA ILE A 87 10.29 3.79 -18.61
C ILE A 87 9.97 3.88 -20.11
N GLY A 88 8.69 3.87 -20.48
CA GLY A 88 8.27 3.99 -21.88
C GLY A 88 8.69 5.34 -22.47
N ALA A 89 8.52 6.42 -21.71
CA ALA A 89 8.93 7.75 -22.16
C ALA A 89 10.45 7.89 -22.25
N ALA A 90 11.20 7.45 -21.22
CA ALA A 90 12.66 7.45 -21.24
C ALA A 90 13.24 6.53 -22.32
N GLY A 91 12.63 5.37 -22.56
CA GLY A 91 13.01 4.44 -23.62
C GLY A 91 12.75 4.99 -25.01
N THR A 92 11.58 5.63 -25.20
CA THR A 92 11.26 6.33 -26.46
C THR A 92 12.24 7.48 -26.70
N PHE A 93 12.60 8.23 -25.65
CA PHE A 93 13.61 9.28 -25.74
C PHE A 93 14.98 8.72 -26.13
N ALA A 94 15.44 7.66 -25.46
CA ALA A 94 16.73 7.02 -25.75
C ALA A 94 16.78 6.46 -27.18
N TYR A 95 15.65 5.97 -27.70
CA TYR A 95 15.54 5.49 -29.07
C TYR A 95 15.61 6.63 -30.10
N TRP A 96 14.96 7.76 -29.83
CA TRP A 96 14.95 8.92 -30.73
C TRP A 96 16.16 9.85 -30.56
N TYR A 97 16.87 9.77 -29.44
CA TYR A 97 18.07 10.55 -29.12
C TYR A 97 19.08 10.70 -30.28
N PRO A 98 19.54 9.62 -30.95
CA PRO A 98 20.54 9.75 -32.02
C PRO A 98 20.03 10.45 -33.28
N ARG A 99 18.71 10.67 -33.42
CA ARG A 99 18.12 11.41 -34.54
C ARG A 99 18.11 12.92 -34.33
N PHE A 100 18.34 13.40 -33.11
CA PHE A 100 18.43 14.83 -32.84
C PHE A 100 19.79 15.36 -33.33
N THR A 101 19.80 15.83 -34.58
CA THR A 101 20.95 16.52 -35.15
C THR A 101 20.97 17.95 -34.62
N CYS A 102 21.94 18.29 -33.77
CA CYS A 102 22.19 19.67 -33.36
C CYS A 102 22.58 20.46 -34.62
N LEU A 103 21.67 21.29 -35.15
CA LEU A 103 21.85 22.08 -36.38
C LEU A 103 22.83 23.26 -36.23
N SER A 104 23.69 23.25 -35.22
CA SER A 104 24.59 24.36 -34.93
C SER A 104 25.81 24.31 -35.85
N GLN A 105 25.98 25.36 -36.66
CA GLN A 105 27.06 25.55 -37.62
C GLN A 105 28.47 25.72 -36.98
N ASP A 106 28.54 25.77 -35.65
CA ASP A 106 29.76 26.03 -34.88
C ASP A 106 30.20 24.76 -34.10
N PRO A 107 31.38 24.17 -34.39
CA PRO A 107 31.83 22.90 -33.80
C PRO A 107 31.95 22.94 -32.26
N ASN A 108 32.14 24.11 -31.66
CA ASN A 108 32.22 24.24 -30.21
C ASN A 108 30.86 24.11 -29.52
N GLN A 109 29.74 24.35 -30.22
CA GLN A 109 28.39 24.28 -29.65
C GLN A 109 27.76 22.89 -29.73
N GLU A 110 28.25 22.03 -30.64
CA GLU A 110 27.74 20.67 -30.78
C GLU A 110 27.98 19.82 -29.51
N GLY A 111 29.14 20.01 -28.88
CA GLY A 111 29.50 19.30 -27.64
C GLY A 111 28.57 19.64 -26.48
N VAL A 112 28.22 20.93 -26.31
CA VAL A 112 27.34 21.39 -25.23
C VAL A 112 25.91 20.89 -25.44
N CYS A 113 25.41 20.92 -26.67
CA CYS A 113 24.09 20.41 -27.04
C CYS A 113 23.94 18.92 -26.67
N LYS A 114 24.87 18.07 -27.12
CA LYS A 114 24.86 16.63 -26.78
C LYS A 114 24.99 16.39 -25.28
N LEU A 115 25.79 17.18 -24.58
CA LEU A 115 25.98 17.06 -23.13
C LEU A 115 24.69 17.36 -22.37
N ILE A 116 23.96 18.41 -22.74
CA ILE A 116 22.67 18.76 -22.12
C ILE A 116 21.65 17.65 -22.34
N ILE A 117 21.53 17.15 -23.57
CA ILE A 117 20.56 16.10 -23.88
C ILE A 117 20.91 14.79 -23.14
N ALA A 118 22.20 14.44 -23.07
CA ALA A 118 22.66 13.30 -22.28
C ALA A 118 22.38 13.48 -20.78
N TYR A 119 22.54 14.69 -20.25
CA TYR A 119 22.24 15.00 -18.85
C TYR A 119 20.74 14.88 -18.56
N ILE A 120 19.89 15.37 -19.47
CA ILE A 120 18.44 15.19 -19.39
C ILE A 120 18.10 13.70 -19.37
N LEU A 121 18.73 12.91 -20.24
CA LEU A 121 18.54 11.47 -20.30
C LEU A 121 18.92 10.83 -18.97
N ILE A 122 20.12 11.11 -18.42
CA ILE A 122 20.59 10.55 -17.15
C ILE A 122 19.65 10.90 -16.00
N ILE A 123 19.24 12.16 -15.87
CA ILE A 123 18.34 12.55 -14.77
C ILE A 123 16.93 11.99 -14.97
N SER A 124 16.47 11.81 -16.22
CA SER A 124 15.16 11.19 -16.47
C SER A 124 15.05 9.77 -15.89
N TRP A 125 16.18 9.06 -15.73
CA TRP A 125 16.23 7.75 -15.06
C TRP A 125 16.09 7.81 -13.54
N LEU A 126 16.32 8.96 -12.92
CA LEU A 126 16.24 9.12 -11.47
C LEU A 126 14.82 8.80 -10.94
N VAL A 127 13.79 9.26 -11.65
CA VAL A 127 12.39 9.05 -11.27
C VAL A 127 11.99 7.56 -11.36
N PRO A 128 12.26 6.82 -12.45
CA PRO A 128 12.13 5.37 -12.50
C PRO A 128 12.88 4.66 -11.39
N ILE A 129 14.13 5.00 -11.11
CA ILE A 129 14.94 4.36 -10.07
C ILE A 129 14.28 4.55 -8.69
N LEU A 130 13.84 5.77 -8.37
CA LEU A 130 13.12 6.06 -7.14
C LEU A 130 11.80 5.28 -7.04
N LEU A 131 11.05 5.16 -8.14
CA LEU A 131 9.83 4.34 -8.21
C LEU A 131 10.12 2.85 -8.00
N VAL A 132 11.20 2.31 -8.58
CA VAL A 132 11.62 0.91 -8.38
C VAL A 132 12.01 0.67 -6.92
N ILE A 133 12.81 1.56 -6.32
CA ILE A 133 13.20 1.44 -4.91
C ILE A 133 11.96 1.47 -4.01
N TYR A 134 11.02 2.38 -4.28
CA TYR A 134 9.78 2.47 -3.53
C TYR A 134 8.91 1.22 -3.69
N GLY A 135 8.74 0.73 -4.93
CA GLY A 135 8.01 -0.49 -5.23
C GLY A 135 8.62 -1.74 -4.61
N ALA A 136 9.95 -1.86 -4.66
CA ALA A 136 10.70 -2.94 -4.02
C ALA A 136 10.55 -2.91 -2.49
N GLY A 137 10.60 -1.72 -1.88
CA GLY A 137 10.35 -1.54 -0.45
C GLY A 137 8.95 -1.97 -0.03
N LEU A 138 7.92 -1.61 -0.82
CA LEU A 138 6.55 -2.09 -0.60
C LEU A 138 6.44 -3.62 -0.76
N GLY A 139 7.07 -4.18 -1.80
CA GLY A 139 7.07 -5.61 -2.05
C GLY A 139 7.73 -6.40 -0.91
N LEU A 140 8.91 -5.96 -0.47
CA LEU A 140 9.64 -6.54 0.67
C LEU A 140 8.82 -6.45 1.96
N MET A 141 8.15 -5.32 2.23
CA MET A 141 7.28 -5.20 3.40
C MET A 141 6.11 -6.18 3.37
N VAL A 142 5.43 -6.31 2.22
CA VAL A 142 4.32 -7.26 2.07
C VAL A 142 4.82 -8.69 2.26
N TRP A 143 5.99 -9.00 1.70
CA TRP A 143 6.63 -10.30 1.85
C TRP A 143 6.99 -10.61 3.32
N TRP A 144 7.63 -9.67 4.02
CA TRP A 144 7.93 -9.79 5.45
C TRP A 144 6.67 -9.95 6.31
N HIS A 145 5.65 -9.15 6.08
CA HIS A 145 4.40 -9.27 6.84
C HIS A 145 3.75 -10.65 6.65
N ARG A 146 3.75 -11.17 5.41
CA ARG A 146 3.26 -12.53 5.13
C ARG A 146 4.09 -13.57 5.88
N MET A 147 5.41 -13.44 5.87
CA MET A 147 6.31 -14.36 6.57
C MET A 147 6.08 -14.38 8.09
N SER A 148 5.97 -13.21 8.72
CA SER A 148 5.74 -13.09 10.17
C SER A 148 4.38 -13.63 10.61
N THR A 149 3.34 -13.49 9.78
CA THR A 149 2.00 -14.01 10.08
C THR A 149 2.00 -15.54 10.06
N THR A 150 2.69 -16.17 9.11
CA THR A 150 2.82 -17.63 9.05
C THR A 150 3.51 -18.18 10.30
N GLN A 151 4.52 -17.49 10.81
CA GLN A 151 5.26 -17.95 12.00
C GLN A 151 4.42 -17.90 13.29
N THR A 152 3.51 -16.94 13.44
CA THR A 152 2.65 -16.85 14.63
C THR A 152 1.56 -17.92 14.66
N VAL A 153 1.05 -18.34 13.49
CA VAL A 153 0.03 -19.40 13.42
C VAL A 153 0.62 -20.77 13.77
N VAL A 154 1.85 -21.07 13.33
CA VAL A 154 2.51 -22.36 13.64
C VAL A 154 2.79 -22.52 15.13
N VAL A 155 3.25 -21.45 15.81
CA VAL A 155 3.52 -21.50 17.25
C VAL A 155 2.22 -21.58 18.07
N ALA A 156 1.16 -20.89 17.65
CA ALA A 156 -0.14 -20.97 18.31
C ALA A 156 -0.78 -22.37 18.19
N ASP A 157 -0.57 -23.06 17.06
CA ASP A 157 -1.08 -24.42 16.85
C ASP A 157 -0.32 -25.43 17.74
N GLU A 158 1.01 -25.32 17.82
CA GLU A 158 1.81 -26.16 18.74
C GLU A 158 1.45 -25.95 20.22
N GLU A 159 1.25 -24.70 20.66
CA GLU A 159 0.87 -24.42 22.04
C GLU A 159 -0.52 -24.98 22.37
N SER A 160 -1.46 -24.90 21.43
CA SER A 160 -2.81 -25.44 21.61
C SER A 160 -2.84 -26.97 21.68
N ASP A 161 -1.98 -27.66 20.91
CA ASP A 161 -1.86 -29.12 20.94
C ASP A 161 -1.17 -29.62 22.23
N ILE A 162 -0.22 -28.86 22.77
CA ILE A 162 0.42 -29.16 24.05
C ILE A 162 -0.60 -29.01 25.19
N GLU A 163 -1.37 -27.93 25.22
CA GLU A 163 -2.40 -27.70 26.26
C GLU A 163 -3.53 -28.75 26.19
N ARG A 164 -3.92 -29.18 24.99
CA ARG A 164 -4.93 -30.24 24.80
C ARG A 164 -4.45 -31.62 25.28
N ARG A 165 -3.16 -31.93 25.12
CA ARG A 165 -2.57 -33.18 25.65
C ARG A 165 -2.40 -33.17 27.16
N LEU A 166 -2.15 -32.01 27.76
CA LEU A 166 -2.02 -31.89 29.22
C LEU A 166 -3.38 -31.89 29.94
N SER A 167 -4.45 -31.50 29.24
CA SER A 167 -5.81 -31.37 29.81
C SER A 167 -6.66 -32.63 29.73
N THR A 168 -6.15 -33.76 29.24
CA THR A 168 -6.83 -35.06 29.39
C THR A 168 -6.49 -35.67 30.76
N PRO A 169 -7.37 -35.59 31.78
CA PRO A 169 -7.22 -36.38 32.97
C PRO A 169 -7.30 -37.86 32.59
N ASP A 170 -6.27 -38.61 32.97
CA ASP A 170 -6.20 -40.08 32.89
C ASP A 170 -7.28 -40.69 33.81
N MET A 171 -8.52 -40.72 33.31
CA MET A 171 -9.62 -41.43 33.97
C MET A 171 -9.52 -42.90 33.58
N LYS A 172 -8.54 -43.57 34.21
CA LYS A 172 -8.38 -45.02 34.21
C LYS A 172 -9.50 -45.67 35.03
N GLN A 173 -10.73 -45.66 34.51
CA GLN A 173 -11.82 -46.44 35.08
C GLN A 173 -11.82 -47.85 34.49
N ARG A 174 -11.15 -48.74 35.23
CA ARG A 174 -11.17 -50.19 35.01
C ARG A 174 -12.51 -50.73 35.52
N THR A 175 -13.41 -51.12 34.61
CA THR A 175 -14.51 -52.03 34.96
C THR A 175 -14.69 -53.08 33.84
N PRO A 176 -14.71 -54.39 34.17
CA PRO A 176 -14.81 -55.44 33.17
C PRO A 176 -16.26 -55.79 32.81
N SER A 177 -16.45 -56.14 31.53
CA SER A 177 -17.43 -57.08 30.96
C SER A 177 -18.94 -56.82 31.13
N THR A 178 -19.68 -56.79 30.01
CA THR A 178 -20.62 -57.88 29.58
C THR A 178 -21.64 -57.42 28.52
N PHE A 179 -21.64 -58.14 27.38
CA PHE A 179 -22.73 -58.47 26.44
C PHE A 179 -23.57 -57.40 25.68
N THR A 180 -23.46 -57.47 24.33
CA THR A 180 -24.50 -57.73 23.28
C THR A 180 -25.85 -56.97 23.36
N PHE A 181 -26.36 -56.26 22.33
CA PHE A 181 -26.83 -56.69 20.98
C PHE A 181 -27.16 -55.44 20.10
N PRO A 182 -27.31 -55.55 18.76
CA PRO A 182 -27.59 -54.44 17.84
C PRO A 182 -29.07 -54.34 17.41
N ARG A 183 -29.48 -53.12 16.99
CA ARG A 183 -30.63 -52.69 16.16
C ARG A 183 -31.10 -51.31 16.66
N HIS A 184 -31.69 -50.36 15.92
CA HIS A 184 -32.07 -50.14 14.53
C HIS A 184 -32.74 -48.74 14.50
N PHE A 185 -32.64 -48.01 13.39
CA PHE A 185 -33.60 -47.01 12.88
C PHE A 185 -33.81 -45.62 13.51
N SER A 186 -33.64 -44.64 12.61
CA SER A 186 -34.58 -43.58 12.22
C SER A 186 -34.59 -42.30 13.06
N SER A 187 -34.43 -41.16 12.38
CA SER A 187 -35.52 -40.21 12.05
C SER A 187 -35.58 -39.11 13.10
N SER A 188 -35.10 -37.90 12.80
CA SER A 188 -35.86 -36.85 12.09
C SER A 188 -36.32 -35.83 13.12
N GLU A 189 -36.10 -34.56 12.80
CA GLU A 189 -36.94 -33.43 13.24
C GLU A 189 -36.87 -33.06 14.74
N ARG A 190 -37.03 -31.82 15.20
CA ARG A 190 -37.26 -30.47 14.66
C ARG A 190 -37.36 -29.57 15.93
N PHE A 191 -37.30 -28.26 15.74
CA PHE A 191 -37.66 -27.18 16.68
C PHE A 191 -36.63 -26.83 17.78
N SER A 192 -36.01 -25.65 17.72
CA SER A 192 -36.54 -24.31 18.08
C SER A 192 -36.87 -24.18 19.55
N ASN A 193 -36.24 -23.21 20.22
CA ASN A 193 -36.82 -22.22 21.14
C ASN A 193 -35.66 -21.40 21.75
N VAL A 194 -35.57 -20.10 21.45
CA VAL A 194 -36.22 -19.01 22.19
C VAL A 194 -35.82 -19.02 23.66
N SER A 195 -34.94 -18.09 24.02
CA SER A 195 -34.94 -17.49 25.35
C SER A 195 -34.35 -16.09 25.27
N ALA A 196 -35.26 -15.13 25.09
CA ALA A 196 -35.06 -13.74 25.46
C ALA A 196 -34.76 -13.67 26.96
N GLY A 197 -33.68 -12.97 27.32
CA GLY A 197 -33.25 -12.77 28.70
C GLY A 197 -32.89 -11.32 28.93
N SER A 198 -33.92 -10.49 29.06
CA SER A 198 -33.85 -9.15 29.63
C SER A 198 -33.28 -9.21 31.05
N ARG A 199 -32.25 -8.42 31.35
CA ARG A 199 -32.00 -7.94 32.71
C ARG A 199 -31.64 -6.46 32.66
N TYR A 200 -32.62 -5.67 33.07
CA TYR A 200 -32.46 -4.35 33.66
C TYR A 200 -31.56 -4.45 34.91
N SER A 201 -30.69 -3.47 35.09
CA SER A 201 -30.18 -3.09 36.41
C SER A 201 -30.01 -1.58 36.42
N GLU A 202 -30.64 -0.98 37.43
CA GLU A 202 -30.80 0.43 37.71
C GLU A 202 -29.48 1.20 37.94
N PRO A 203 -29.53 2.53 37.83
CA PRO A 203 -28.42 3.42 38.10
C PRO A 203 -28.35 3.78 39.59
N ASN A 204 -27.15 3.81 40.17
CA ASN A 204 -26.92 4.38 41.50
C ASN A 204 -26.01 5.62 41.37
N PRO A 205 -26.44 6.82 41.81
CA PRO A 205 -25.64 8.03 41.72
C PRO A 205 -24.80 8.29 42.99
N SER A 206 -23.81 9.14 42.82
CA SER A 206 -23.09 9.89 43.86
C SER A 206 -22.00 9.18 44.66
N ARG A 207 -20.75 9.38 44.21
CA ARG A 207 -19.70 9.84 45.14
C ARG A 207 -18.66 10.71 44.42
N LYS A 208 -18.64 11.98 44.79
CA LYS A 208 -17.55 12.94 44.53
C LYS A 208 -16.29 12.46 45.25
N SER A 209 -15.17 12.38 44.53
CA SER A 209 -13.86 12.72 45.09
C SER A 209 -12.97 13.29 44.01
N SER A 210 -12.46 14.47 44.32
CA SER A 210 -11.42 15.24 43.68
C SER A 210 -10.16 14.43 43.33
N HIS A 211 -9.41 14.99 42.38
CA HIS A 211 -7.96 14.98 42.25
C HIS A 211 -7.38 14.21 41.05
N SER A 212 -6.48 14.92 40.36
CA SER A 212 -5.55 14.53 39.29
C SER A 212 -6.06 14.65 37.84
N GLU A 213 -5.57 15.71 37.20
CA GLU A 213 -5.48 15.86 35.75
C GLU A 213 -4.54 14.80 35.19
N ASP A 214 -5.13 13.78 34.56
CA ASP A 214 -4.44 12.95 33.57
C ASP A 214 -5.38 12.83 32.36
N GLY A 215 -4.96 13.43 31.25
CA GLY A 215 -5.72 13.53 30.00
C GLY A 215 -5.86 12.18 29.30
N LEU A 216 -6.74 11.33 29.81
CA LEU A 216 -7.09 10.04 29.22
C LEU A 216 -8.14 10.23 28.11
N ARG A 217 -7.70 10.02 26.86
CA ARG A 217 -8.55 10.03 25.67
C ARG A 217 -9.59 8.90 25.73
N VAL A 218 -10.85 9.31 25.87
CA VAL A 218 -12.05 8.47 25.74
C VAL A 218 -12.15 7.95 24.30
N ALA A 219 -11.90 6.66 24.11
CA ALA A 219 -12.17 5.96 22.86
C ALA A 219 -13.66 5.62 22.78
N ALA A 220 -14.42 6.38 21.98
CA ALA A 220 -15.79 6.06 21.63
C ALA A 220 -15.82 4.79 20.75
N ARG A 221 -16.28 3.67 21.32
CA ARG A 221 -16.59 2.43 20.59
C ARG A 221 -17.86 2.65 19.73
N LEU A 222 -17.67 3.01 18.47
CA LEU A 222 -18.72 2.94 17.45
C LEU A 222 -18.86 1.48 16.98
N SER A 223 -19.77 0.72 17.57
CA SER A 223 -20.20 -0.57 17.02
C SER A 223 -21.48 -0.35 16.22
N LYS A 224 -21.36 -0.28 14.90
CA LYS A 224 -22.50 -0.42 13.98
C LYS A 224 -22.36 -1.76 13.26
N PRO A 225 -23.37 -2.65 13.32
CA PRO A 225 -23.36 -3.90 12.57
C PRO A 225 -23.54 -3.63 11.07
N PRO A 226 -22.94 -4.46 10.18
CA PRO A 226 -23.11 -4.35 8.75
C PRO A 226 -24.50 -4.81 8.30
N PRO A 227 -25.04 -4.25 7.20
CA PRO A 227 -26.33 -4.69 6.64
C PRO A 227 -26.19 -6.08 6.00
N VAL A 228 -27.20 -6.92 6.25
CA VAL A 228 -27.37 -8.24 5.65
C VAL A 228 -27.96 -8.07 4.25
N PHE A 229 -27.26 -8.51 3.22
CA PHE A 229 -27.80 -8.62 1.87
C PHE A 229 -28.38 -10.03 1.69
N HIS A 230 -29.69 -10.11 1.46
CA HIS A 230 -30.34 -11.31 0.95
C HIS A 230 -30.23 -11.30 -0.57
N PHE A 231 -29.63 -12.37 -1.12
CA PHE A 231 -29.72 -12.74 -2.53
C PHE A 231 -30.70 -13.92 -2.65
#